data_AF-A0A955TXC2-F1
#
_entry.id   AF-A0A955TXC2-F1
#
_cell.length_a   1.000
_cell.length_b   1.000
_cell.length_c   1.000
_cell.angle_alpha   90.00
_cell.angle_beta   90.00
_cell.angle_gamma   90.00
#
_symmetry.space_group_name_H-M   'P 1'
#
loop_
_entity.id
_entity.type
_entity.pdbx_description
1 polymer ?
#
loop_
_entity_poly.entity_id
_entity_poly.type
_entity_poly.pdbx_seq_one_letter_code
_entity_poly.pdbx_strand_id
1 'polypeptide(L)'
;MVACMAWALPFSGQTGYAAKRIQKALSTSHLHRAKVYLKAGDYRRAVEACQKYLDDYPSVAGYVYLAYVYEAIEGHLSALQKKDDWVKVGQIALNLTTRKLLDIIDPPNVMPRMAREMIHEGLRQQFDIASAMANRLDQERTTEMWAQQMRWREAHPDDWWTGVPEEWDW
;
A
#
# COMPACT_ATOMS: atom_id res chain seq x y z
N MET A 1 -43.36 -14.86 -52.51
CA MET A 1 -42.16 -13.99 -52.42
C MET A 1 -42.56 -12.85 -51.51
N VAL A 2 -42.10 -12.75 -50.26
CA VAL A 2 -40.76 -12.32 -49.86
C VAL A 2 -40.43 -12.91 -48.49
N ALA A 3 -39.25 -13.50 -48.35
CA ALA A 3 -38.66 -13.90 -47.08
C ALA A 3 -37.25 -13.30 -47.00
N CYS A 4 -37.00 -12.44 -46.02
CA CYS A 4 -35.66 -12.02 -45.56
C CYS A 4 -35.85 -11.58 -44.10
N MET A 5 -35.81 -12.52 -43.16
CA MET A 5 -34.63 -12.85 -42.34
C MET A 5 -34.06 -11.63 -41.61
N ALA A 6 -34.56 -11.43 -40.39
CA ALA A 6 -33.92 -10.64 -39.36
C ALA A 6 -32.64 -11.34 -38.90
N TRP A 7 -31.48 -10.74 -39.20
CA TRP A 7 -30.21 -11.15 -38.61
C TRP A 7 -30.04 -10.46 -37.26
N ALA A 8 -30.24 -11.22 -36.18
CA ALA A 8 -29.78 -10.84 -34.85
C ALA A 8 -28.27 -11.06 -34.78
N LEU A 9 -27.49 -9.98 -34.66
CA LEU A 9 -26.06 -10.05 -34.36
C LEU A 9 -25.85 -10.18 -32.84
N PRO A 10 -24.94 -11.06 -32.37
CA PRO A 10 -24.61 -11.17 -30.96
C PRO A 10 -23.53 -10.13 -30.60
N PHE A 11 -23.93 -8.99 -30.04
CA PHE A 11 -23.03 -7.90 -29.62
C PHE A 11 -22.78 -7.89 -28.10
N SER A 12 -22.40 -9.01 -27.48
CA SER A 12 -22.30 -9.10 -26.00
C SER A 12 -20.94 -9.53 -25.43
N GLY A 13 -19.85 -9.50 -26.22
CA GLY A 13 -18.53 -10.00 -25.77
C GLY A 13 -17.43 -8.97 -25.49
N GLN A 14 -17.45 -7.78 -26.09
CA GLN A 14 -16.28 -6.87 -26.07
C GLN A 14 -16.26 -5.84 -24.92
N THR A 15 -17.41 -5.53 -24.32
CA THR A 15 -17.53 -4.47 -23.30
C THR A 15 -16.81 -4.82 -21.99
N GLY A 16 -16.82 -6.08 -21.58
CA GLY A 16 -16.18 -6.53 -20.33
C GLY A 16 -14.64 -6.47 -20.37
N TYR A 17 -14.03 -6.79 -21.51
CA TYR A 17 -12.56 -6.79 -21.65
C TYR A 17 -11.97 -5.37 -21.64
N ALA A 18 -12.64 -4.41 -22.28
CA ALA A 18 -12.23 -3.01 -22.28
C ALA A 18 -12.35 -2.41 -20.86
N ALA A 19 -13.45 -2.68 -20.16
CA ALA A 19 -13.65 -2.23 -18.77
C ALA A 19 -12.58 -2.79 -17.82
N LYS A 20 -12.24 -4.08 -17.93
CA LYS A 20 -11.19 -4.71 -17.10
C LYS A 20 -9.80 -4.12 -17.35
N ARG A 21 -9.50 -3.73 -18.59
CA ARG A 21 -8.23 -3.06 -18.94
C ARG A 21 -8.16 -1.63 -18.40
N ILE A 22 -9.26 -0.88 -18.47
CA ILE A 22 -9.34 0.48 -17.93
C ILE A 22 -9.20 0.46 -16.41
N GLN A 23 -9.87 -0.48 -15.73
CA GLN A 23 -9.76 -0.68 -14.29
C GLN A 23 -8.34 -1.07 -13.87
N LYS A 24 -7.67 -1.95 -14.62
CA LYS A 24 -6.25 -2.28 -14.40
C LYS A 24 -5.34 -1.06 -14.59
N ALA A 25 -5.56 -0.23 -15.61
CA ALA A 25 -4.73 0.97 -15.83
C ALA A 25 -4.94 2.03 -14.74
N LEU A 26 -6.18 2.23 -14.29
CA LEU A 26 -6.50 3.09 -13.15
C LEU A 26 -5.87 2.56 -11.87
N SER A 27 -5.91 1.25 -11.64
CA SER A 27 -5.28 0.64 -10.47
C SER A 27 -3.74 0.78 -10.55
N THR A 28 -3.08 0.55 -11.68
CA THR A 28 -1.64 0.85 -11.84
C THR A 28 -1.31 2.31 -11.48
N SER A 29 -2.19 3.27 -11.82
CA SER A 29 -2.03 4.67 -11.40
C SER A 29 -2.12 4.90 -9.88
N HIS A 30 -2.80 4.02 -9.15
CA HIS A 30 -2.91 4.10 -7.69
C HIS A 30 -1.61 3.69 -7.02
N LEU A 31 -0.98 2.58 -7.45
CA LEU A 31 0.32 2.17 -6.92
C LEU A 31 1.44 3.16 -7.28
N HIS A 32 1.40 3.73 -8.50
CA HIS A 32 2.34 4.77 -8.89
C HIS A 32 2.25 6.01 -7.99
N ARG A 33 1.02 6.45 -7.69
CA ARG A 33 0.79 7.54 -6.71
C ARG A 33 1.29 7.18 -5.32
N ALA A 34 1.07 5.95 -4.87
CA ALA A 34 1.55 5.50 -3.57
C ALA A 34 3.09 5.55 -3.48
N LYS A 35 3.81 5.17 -4.56
CA LYS A 35 5.27 5.33 -4.68
C LYS A 35 5.73 6.78 -4.56
N VAL A 36 5.02 7.71 -5.22
CA VAL A 36 5.30 9.15 -5.12
C VAL A 36 5.07 9.66 -3.69
N TYR A 37 3.97 9.26 -3.06
CA TYR A 37 3.66 9.67 -1.68
C TYR A 37 4.66 9.11 -0.66
N LEU A 38 5.08 7.85 -0.83
CA LEU A 38 6.13 7.23 -0.01
C LEU A 38 7.43 8.04 -0.08
N LYS A 39 7.86 8.39 -1.30
CA LYS A 39 9.07 9.20 -1.51
C LYS A 39 8.97 10.59 -0.90
N ALA A 40 7.76 11.16 -0.85
CA ALA A 40 7.48 12.44 -0.21
C ALA A 40 7.36 12.34 1.33
N GLY A 41 7.36 11.13 1.90
CA GLY A 41 7.10 10.91 3.33
C GLY A 41 5.63 11.10 3.73
N ASP A 42 4.70 11.21 2.77
CA ASP A 42 3.26 11.30 3.02
C ASP A 42 2.66 9.89 3.13
N TYR A 43 3.00 9.21 4.22
CA TYR A 43 2.60 7.82 4.46
C TYR A 43 1.07 7.62 4.52
N ARG A 44 0.34 8.64 4.98
CA ARG A 44 -1.12 8.60 5.00
C ARG A 44 -1.68 8.46 3.58
N ARG A 45 -1.26 9.32 2.66
CA ARG A 45 -1.71 9.23 1.26
C ARG A 45 -1.17 7.99 0.55
N ALA A 46 0.01 7.50 0.93
CA ALA A 46 0.55 6.25 0.40
C ALA A 46 -0.37 5.06 0.75
N VAL A 47 -0.78 4.92 2.01
CA VAL A 47 -1.70 3.85 2.43
C VAL A 47 -3.07 4.00 1.77
N GLU A 48 -3.65 5.20 1.75
CA GLU A 48 -4.95 5.45 1.10
C GLU A 48 -4.92 5.07 -0.40
N ALA A 49 -3.81 5.37 -1.09
CA ALA A 49 -3.66 5.01 -2.49
C ALA A 49 -3.53 3.48 -2.68
N CYS A 50 -2.85 2.78 -1.77
CA CYS A 50 -2.76 1.32 -1.79
C CYS A 50 -4.11 0.64 -1.48
N GLN A 51 -4.86 1.15 -0.50
CA GLN A 51 -6.19 0.63 -0.17
C GLN A 51 -7.15 0.80 -1.36
N LYS A 52 -7.15 1.97 -1.98
CA LYS A 52 -7.96 2.21 -3.18
C LYS A 52 -7.58 1.31 -4.35
N TYR A 53 -6.28 1.02 -4.52
CA TYR A 53 -5.84 0.01 -5.48
C TYR A 53 -6.46 -1.37 -5.20
N LEU A 54 -6.45 -1.78 -3.94
CA LEU A 54 -6.98 -3.08 -3.51
C LEU A 54 -8.50 -3.16 -3.61
N ASP A 55 -9.21 -2.05 -3.39
CA ASP A 55 -10.66 -1.97 -3.60
C ASP A 55 -11.02 -2.20 -5.08
N ASP A 56 -10.22 -1.64 -6.00
CA ASP A 56 -10.43 -1.76 -7.45
C ASP A 56 -9.93 -3.11 -8.00
N TYR A 57 -8.79 -3.60 -7.50
CA TYR A 57 -8.11 -4.79 -7.99
C TYR A 57 -7.29 -5.48 -6.88
N PRO A 58 -7.91 -6.37 -6.09
CA PRO A 58 -7.19 -7.17 -5.09
C PRO A 58 -6.11 -8.02 -5.78
N SER A 59 -4.85 -7.82 -5.39
CA SER A 59 -3.72 -8.55 -5.96
C SER A 59 -2.59 -8.73 -4.95
N VAL A 60 -1.76 -9.75 -5.19
CA VAL A 60 -0.56 -10.03 -4.39
C VAL A 60 0.33 -8.79 -4.32
N ALA A 61 0.59 -8.17 -5.48
CA ALA A 61 1.42 -6.98 -5.55
C ALA A 61 0.86 -5.82 -4.72
N GLY A 62 -0.46 -5.60 -4.74
CA GLY A 62 -1.09 -4.57 -3.92
C GLY A 62 -0.98 -4.83 -2.42
N TYR A 63 -1.20 -6.06 -1.98
CA TYR A 63 -1.13 -6.41 -0.56
C TYR A 63 0.31 -6.41 -0.04
N VAL A 64 1.27 -6.93 -0.81
CA VAL A 64 2.71 -6.85 -0.48
C VAL A 64 3.15 -5.39 -0.43
N TYR A 65 2.69 -4.56 -1.36
CA TYR A 65 3.03 -3.15 -1.36
C TYR A 65 2.44 -2.39 -0.17
N LEU A 66 1.18 -2.68 0.18
CA LEU A 66 0.57 -2.10 1.38
C LEU A 66 1.33 -2.50 2.66
N ALA A 67 1.68 -3.78 2.79
CA ALA A 67 2.49 -4.28 3.89
C ALA A 67 3.88 -3.60 3.93
N TYR A 68 4.52 -3.41 2.77
CA TYR A 68 5.77 -2.66 2.65
C TYR A 68 5.66 -1.23 3.17
N VAL A 69 4.57 -0.53 2.82
CA VAL A 69 4.34 0.86 3.29
C VAL A 69 4.25 0.90 4.82
N TYR A 70 3.60 -0.08 5.46
CA TYR A 70 3.54 -0.12 6.92
C TYR A 70 4.92 -0.31 7.56
N GLU A 71 5.75 -1.20 7.03
CA GLU A 71 7.11 -1.35 7.54
C GLU A 71 7.97 -0.11 7.23
N ALA A 72 7.77 0.56 6.09
CA ALA A 72 8.48 1.79 5.76
C ALA A 72 8.17 2.92 6.76
N ILE A 73 6.92 3.02 7.24
CA ILE A 73 6.56 3.95 8.34
C ILE A 73 7.40 3.64 9.58
N GLU A 74 7.47 2.37 9.99
CA GLU A 74 8.25 1.94 11.16
C GLU A 74 9.75 2.23 11.00
N GLY A 75 10.30 1.96 9.81
CA GLY A 75 11.68 2.27 9.47
C GLY A 75 11.98 3.77 9.58
N HIS A 76 11.07 4.61 9.08
CA HIS A 76 11.22 6.06 9.17
C HIS A 76 11.09 6.57 10.62
N LEU A 77 10.12 6.09 11.39
CA LEU A 77 9.97 6.43 12.81
C LEU A 77 11.22 6.03 13.61
N SER A 78 11.79 4.87 13.32
CA SER A 78 13.04 4.40 13.94
C SER A 78 14.23 5.29 13.54
N ALA A 79 14.29 5.75 12.29
CA ALA A 79 15.33 6.68 11.84
C ALA A 79 15.23 8.06 12.51
N LEU A 80 14.01 8.57 12.74
CA LEU A 80 13.78 9.81 13.49
C LEU A 80 14.13 9.66 14.96
N GLN A 81 13.83 8.51 15.57
CA GLN A 81 14.22 8.21 16.95
C GLN A 81 15.74 8.19 17.11
N LYS A 82 16.49 7.57 16.18
CA LYS A 82 17.95 7.59 16.20
C LYS A 82 18.53 9.01 16.15
N LYS A 83 17.79 9.96 15.56
CA LYS A 83 18.13 11.38 15.47
C LYS A 83 17.57 12.21 16.64
N ASP A 84 16.91 11.58 17.61
CA ASP A 84 16.24 12.22 18.75
C ASP A 84 15.16 13.26 18.34
N ASP A 85 14.62 13.15 17.12
CA ASP A 85 13.65 14.10 16.56
C ASP A 85 12.20 13.73 16.94
N TRP A 86 11.92 13.83 18.24
CA TRP A 86 10.62 13.45 18.82
C TRP A 86 9.45 14.32 18.34
N VAL A 87 9.73 15.54 17.89
CA VAL A 87 8.72 16.44 17.34
C VAL A 87 8.15 15.85 16.05
N LYS A 88 9.00 15.41 15.12
CA LYS A 88 8.54 14.79 13.87
C LYS A 88 7.88 13.44 14.08
N VAL A 89 8.36 12.65 15.05
CA VAL A 89 7.70 11.40 15.46
C VAL A 89 6.25 11.69 15.89
N GLY A 90 6.04 12.70 16.74
CA GLY A 90 4.70 13.13 17.14
C GLY A 90 3.83 13.61 15.98
N GLN A 91 4.39 14.35 15.03
CA GLN A 91 3.66 14.83 13.85
C GLN A 91 3.21 13.69 12.94
N ILE A 92 4.09 12.75 12.64
CA ILE A 92 3.74 11.55 11.86
C ILE A 92 2.66 10.77 12.60
N ALA A 93 2.81 10.64 13.92
CA ALA A 93 1.88 9.89 14.73
C ALA A 93 0.46 10.46 14.66
N LEU A 94 0.32 11.77 14.86
CA LEU A 94 -0.94 12.48 14.73
C LEU A 94 -1.53 12.37 13.31
N ASN A 95 -0.69 12.48 12.28
CA ASN A 95 -1.16 12.39 10.89
C ASN A 95 -1.75 11.01 10.55
N LEU A 96 -1.26 9.94 11.17
CA LEU A 96 -1.78 8.58 10.98
C LEU A 96 -3.06 8.33 11.77
N THR A 97 -3.22 8.88 12.98
CA THR A 97 -4.39 8.66 13.84
C THR A 97 -5.59 9.56 13.50
N THR A 98 -5.36 10.79 13.01
CA THR A 98 -6.42 11.81 12.79
C THR A 98 -7.49 11.40 11.75
N ARG A 99 -7.29 10.32 10.99
CA ARG A 99 -8.25 9.85 9.96
C ARG A 99 -8.59 8.36 10.01
N LYS A 100 -8.45 7.71 11.18
CA LYS A 100 -8.74 6.26 11.37
C LYS A 100 -7.90 5.32 10.50
N LEU A 101 -6.72 5.74 10.06
CA LEU A 101 -5.81 4.87 9.31
C LEU A 101 -5.28 3.74 10.22
N LEU A 102 -5.17 4.07 11.51
CA LEU A 102 -5.21 3.15 12.64
C LEU A 102 -6.38 3.62 13.51
N ASP A 103 -7.35 2.76 13.81
CA ASP A 103 -8.48 3.08 14.70
C ASP A 103 -7.99 3.06 16.17
N ILE A 104 -7.04 3.94 16.45
CA ILE A 104 -6.41 4.11 17.75
C ILE A 104 -6.99 5.38 18.34
N ILE A 105 -7.85 5.16 19.36
CA ILE A 105 -8.30 6.02 20.48
C ILE A 105 -8.02 7.53 20.36
N ASP A 106 -9.05 8.34 20.63
CA ASP A 106 -9.01 9.80 20.79
C ASP A 106 -7.66 10.31 21.31
N PRO A 107 -7.01 11.31 20.67
CA PRO A 107 -5.73 11.80 21.13
C PRO A 107 -5.90 12.97 22.11
N PRO A 108 -5.76 12.79 23.44
CA PRO A 108 -5.40 13.90 24.31
C PRO A 108 -3.96 13.70 24.80
N ASN A 109 -3.08 14.61 24.39
CA ASN A 109 -1.85 14.92 25.12
C ASN A 109 -0.85 13.76 25.34
N VAL A 110 -0.76 12.83 24.38
CA VAL A 110 0.12 11.66 24.47
C VAL A 110 1.56 12.07 24.16
N MET A 111 2.51 11.77 25.06
CA MET A 111 3.94 12.02 24.82
C MET A 111 4.41 11.29 23.54
N PRO A 112 5.33 11.87 22.73
CA PRO A 112 5.77 11.27 21.45
C PRO A 112 6.24 9.81 21.54
N ARG A 113 6.83 9.43 22.68
CA ARG A 113 7.25 8.04 22.95
C ARG A 113 6.08 7.07 23.06
N MET A 114 5.00 7.47 23.73
CA MET A 114 3.82 6.62 23.89
C MET A 114 2.98 6.58 22.60
N ALA A 115 2.90 7.70 21.88
CA ALA A 115 2.31 7.72 20.53
C ALA A 115 3.03 6.77 19.55
N ARG A 116 4.36 6.66 19.64
CA ARG A 116 5.16 5.71 18.87
C ARG A 116 4.79 4.26 19.18
N GLU A 117 4.75 3.86 20.45
CA GLU A 117 4.43 2.47 20.82
C GLU A 117 3.02 2.06 20.37
N MET A 118 2.04 2.95 20.53
CA MET A 118 0.67 2.68 20.05
C MET A 118 0.63 2.48 18.54
N ILE A 119 1.36 3.29 17.79
CA ILE A 119 1.44 3.17 16.33
C ILE A 119 2.20 1.93 15.92
N HIS A 120 3.26 1.57 16.64
CA HIS A 120 4.04 0.36 16.38
C HIS A 120 3.14 -0.88 16.39
N GLU A 121 2.31 -1.04 17.44
CA GLU A 121 1.36 -2.15 17.54
C GLU A 121 0.33 -2.14 16.40
N GLY A 122 -0.23 -0.96 16.09
CA GLY A 122 -1.20 -0.82 15.01
C GLY A 122 -0.63 -1.14 13.64
N LEU A 123 0.56 -0.62 13.31
CA LEU A 123 1.27 -0.90 12.06
C LEU A 123 1.59 -2.39 11.93
N ARG A 124 2.04 -3.02 13.02
CA ARG A 124 2.33 -4.45 13.05
C ARG A 124 1.08 -5.28 12.74
N GLN A 125 -0.05 -4.97 13.38
CA GLN A 125 -1.30 -5.66 13.11
C GLN A 125 -1.74 -5.50 11.64
N GLN A 126 -1.66 -4.29 11.10
CA GLN A 126 -2.05 -4.03 9.71
C GLN A 126 -1.11 -4.72 8.70
N PHE A 127 0.19 -4.75 9.00
CA PHE A 127 1.18 -5.52 8.26
C PHE A 127 0.82 -7.01 8.23
N ASP A 128 0.53 -7.60 9.40
CA ASP A 128 0.22 -9.03 9.51
C ASP A 128 -1.04 -9.38 8.69
N ILE A 129 -2.06 -8.52 8.71
CA ILE A 129 -3.28 -8.68 7.90
C ILE A 129 -2.95 -8.62 6.40
N ALA A 130 -2.23 -7.58 5.96
CA ALA A 130 -1.90 -7.41 4.54
C ALA A 130 -1.02 -8.55 4.02
N SER A 131 -0.01 -8.96 4.78
CA SER A 131 0.87 -10.09 4.46
C SER A 131 0.10 -11.42 4.40
N ALA A 132 -0.82 -11.66 5.34
CA ALA A 132 -1.67 -12.84 5.31
C ALA A 132 -2.60 -12.84 4.08
N MET A 133 -3.13 -11.70 3.67
CA MET A 133 -3.96 -11.57 2.48
C MET A 133 -3.17 -11.82 1.19
N ALA A 134 -1.94 -11.33 1.10
CA ALA A 134 -1.04 -11.64 -0.02
C ALA A 134 -0.77 -13.15 -0.14
N ASN A 135 -0.39 -13.80 0.98
CA ASN A 135 -0.13 -15.23 1.03
C ASN A 135 -1.35 -16.08 0.65
N ARG A 136 -2.56 -15.65 1.04
CA ARG A 136 -3.81 -16.33 0.67
C ARG A 136 -4.12 -16.26 -0.82
N LEU A 137 -3.69 -15.21 -1.52
CA LEU A 137 -3.87 -15.09 -2.96
C LEU A 137 -2.86 -15.95 -3.72
N ASP A 138 -1.57 -15.82 -3.37
CA ASP A 138 -0.48 -16.58 -3.98
C ASP A 138 0.75 -16.51 -3.07
N GLN A 139 1.06 -17.62 -2.40
CA GLN A 139 2.18 -17.70 -1.47
C GLN A 139 3.53 -17.68 -2.19
N GLU A 140 3.64 -18.31 -3.36
CA GLU A 140 4.89 -18.40 -4.11
C GLU A 140 5.29 -17.01 -4.60
N ARG A 141 4.35 -16.31 -5.25
CA ARG A 141 4.58 -14.94 -5.70
C ARG A 141 4.85 -13.98 -4.55
N THR A 142 4.16 -14.14 -3.43
CA THR A 142 4.40 -13.32 -2.23
C THR A 142 5.84 -13.51 -1.72
N THR A 143 6.33 -14.75 -1.68
CA THR A 143 7.69 -15.07 -1.25
C THR A 143 8.75 -14.46 -2.16
N GLU A 144 8.54 -14.51 -3.49
CA GLU A 144 9.43 -13.86 -4.46
C GLU A 144 9.53 -12.35 -4.22
N MET A 145 8.39 -11.69 -3.99
CA MET A 145 8.37 -10.25 -3.74
C MET A 145 9.03 -9.90 -2.41
N TRP A 146 8.88 -10.72 -1.37
CA TRP A 146 9.61 -10.54 -0.12
C TRP A 146 11.12 -10.70 -0.28
N ALA A 147 11.57 -11.62 -1.13
CA ALA A 147 12.99 -11.73 -1.45
C ALA A 147 13.53 -10.48 -2.18
N GLN A 148 12.73 -9.86 -3.06
CA GLN A 148 13.08 -8.58 -3.71
C GLN A 148 13.18 -7.45 -2.67
N GLN A 149 12.21 -7.37 -1.76
CA GLN A 149 12.23 -6.40 -0.66
C GLN A 149 13.47 -6.55 0.23
N MET A 150 13.82 -7.78 0.61
CA MET A 150 14.98 -8.03 1.45
C MET A 150 16.28 -7.59 0.75
N ARG A 151 16.43 -7.90 -0.54
CA ARG A 151 17.57 -7.42 -1.35
C ARG A 151 17.62 -5.89 -1.41
N TRP A 152 16.48 -5.23 -1.55
CA TRP A 152 16.40 -3.76 -1.52
C TRP A 152 16.86 -3.18 -0.18
N ARG A 153 16.42 -3.77 0.95
CA ARG A 153 16.83 -3.36 2.29
C ARG A 153 18.31 -3.53 2.54
N GLU A 154 18.89 -4.62 2.06
CA GLU A 154 20.32 -4.88 2.14
C GLU A 154 21.14 -3.86 1.34
N ALA A 155 20.64 -3.46 0.17
CA ALA A 155 21.27 -2.44 -0.66
C ALA A 155 21.11 -1.01 -0.11
N HIS A 156 20.05 -0.73 0.65
CA HIS A 156 19.68 0.60 1.15
C HIS A 156 19.49 0.62 2.68
N PRO A 157 20.50 0.26 3.49
CA PRO A 157 20.32 0.04 4.93
C PRO A 157 19.83 1.26 5.71
N ASP A 158 20.19 2.47 5.25
CA ASP A 158 19.94 3.74 5.95
C ASP A 158 18.76 4.54 5.39
N ASP A 159 18.14 4.11 4.29
CA ASP A 159 17.09 4.88 3.61
C ASP A 159 16.08 4.03 2.82
N TRP A 160 16.10 2.69 2.95
CA TRP A 160 15.20 1.81 2.20
C TRP A 160 13.72 2.22 2.30
N TRP A 161 13.28 2.80 3.42
CA TRP A 161 11.91 3.26 3.65
C TRP A 161 11.49 4.51 2.86
N THR A 162 12.40 5.13 2.11
CA THR A 162 12.13 6.30 1.26
C THR A 162 11.81 5.93 -0.18
N GLY A 163 12.06 4.67 -0.55
CA GLY A 163 11.94 4.15 -1.91
C GLY A 163 11.27 2.79 -1.94
N VAL A 164 11.38 2.11 -3.07
CA VAL A 164 10.82 0.77 -3.30
C VAL A 164 11.81 -0.02 -4.16
N PRO A 165 11.79 -1.36 -4.12
CA PRO A 165 12.56 -2.19 -5.04
C PRO A 165 12.41 -1.74 -6.50
N GLU A 166 13.47 -1.83 -7.30
CA GLU A 166 13.41 -1.44 -8.71
C GLU A 166 12.53 -2.39 -9.53
N GLU A 167 12.45 -3.65 -9.11
CA GLU A 167 11.59 -4.66 -9.71
C GLU A 167 10.08 -4.35 -9.56
N TRP A 168 9.76 -3.37 -8.72
CA TRP A 168 8.41 -2.90 -8.41
C TRP A 168 8.06 -1.66 -9.24
N ASP A 169 8.27 -1.74 -10.54
CA ASP A 169 8.07 -0.62 -11.47
C ASP A 169 6.64 -0.61 -12.04
N TRP A 170 5.75 0.09 -11.33
CA TRP A 170 4.40 0.42 -11.74
C TRP A 170 4.20 1.93 -11.90
#